data_AF-G0J2J7-F1
#
_entry.id   AF-G0J2J7-F1
#
_cell.length_a   1.000
_cell.length_b   1.000
_cell.length_c   1.000
_cell.angle_alpha   90.00
_cell.angle_beta   90.00
_cell.angle_gamma   90.00
#
_symmetry.space_group_name_H-M   'P 1'
#
loop_
_entity.id
_entity.type
_entity.pdbx_description
1 polymer ?
#
loop_
_entity_poly.entity_id
_entity_poly.type
_entity_poly.pdbx_seq_one_letter_code
_entity_poly.pdbx_strand_id
1 'polypeptide(L)'
;MKLKRPYIRIVFCRLKLAILLLVMLLFIKEGYAQKVNLEPIPLRVASQVFSPEEYYIARVIDERKDLNPTAFVVVDLMRGNNLETVNLKGGTIHALEQYILEAYPGNRDLLPVVIRVKDCKIIEKLKDSQTGAVEGDIHLDFTFAIDRDEQLVDLLDFQGGISYQRGFRQVNLLEAFLRRSVNLSMKYFNDWIEKDAANNQKLAKTVRLEISDYKGSNDKDTVFYSPNRPLTWEDFKGRPRFNNYAASIFASIGYASNSKVENGEIVVDLVLKTYMLKSSSWVRIGNDSYGLNHEQRHFDIAKIITERLKNTLQALSLAPHNYERKVSFHYLEAFREMNQMQEEYDRETSNGTNGSAQQRWNDKIDSALEELGVD
;
A
#
# COMPACT_ATOMS: atom_id res chain seq x y z
N MET A 1 1.98 114.83 48.10
CA MET A 1 1.32 113.93 47.14
C MET A 1 2.31 112.82 46.78
N LYS A 2 2.00 111.56 47.12
CA LYS A 2 2.84 110.36 46.89
C LYS A 2 2.90 110.00 45.39
N LEU A 3 4.00 109.38 44.95
CA LEU A 3 4.11 108.17 44.09
C LEU A 3 5.51 108.11 43.43
N LYS A 4 6.45 107.33 43.99
CA LYS A 4 6.83 105.95 43.58
C LYS A 4 7.18 105.78 42.09
N ARG A 5 8.48 105.64 41.80
CA ARG A 5 8.98 104.90 40.62
C ARG A 5 8.94 103.39 40.90
N PRO A 6 8.65 102.55 39.88
CA PRO A 6 9.31 101.26 39.80
C PRO A 6 9.94 100.97 38.43
N TYR A 7 10.98 100.14 38.51
CA TYR A 7 11.70 99.48 37.43
C TYR A 7 10.83 98.45 36.70
N ILE A 8 11.02 98.29 35.38
CA ILE A 8 10.68 97.06 34.65
C ILE A 8 11.89 96.62 33.82
N ARG A 9 12.41 95.44 34.18
CA ARG A 9 13.40 94.66 33.42
C ARG A 9 12.74 94.12 32.15
N ILE A 10 13.37 94.34 31.00
CA ILE A 10 13.05 93.65 29.74
C ILE A 10 13.76 92.30 29.74
N VAL A 11 13.01 91.21 29.86
CA VAL A 11 13.44 89.84 29.55
C VAL A 11 12.95 89.54 28.13
N PHE A 12 13.84 89.67 27.14
CA PHE A 12 13.54 89.34 25.74
C PHE A 12 14.71 88.57 25.14
N CYS A 13 14.90 87.30 25.53
CA CYS A 13 15.79 86.41 24.78
C CYS A 13 15.68 84.90 25.13
N ARG A 14 14.47 84.34 25.20
CA ARG A 14 14.32 82.86 25.29
C ARG A 14 13.25 82.24 24.39
N LEU A 15 12.41 83.04 23.72
CA LEU A 15 11.27 82.49 22.97
C LEU A 15 11.56 82.19 21.48
N LYS A 16 12.53 82.88 20.85
CA LYS A 16 12.84 82.65 19.42
C LYS A 16 13.77 81.47 19.15
N LEU A 17 14.57 81.02 20.12
CA LEU A 17 15.47 79.87 19.95
C LEU A 17 14.74 78.52 20.09
N ALA A 18 13.66 78.48 20.89
CA ALA A 18 12.86 77.28 21.10
C ALA A 18 12.02 76.89 19.87
N ILE A 19 11.57 77.87 19.08
CA ILE A 19 10.75 77.63 17.88
C ILE A 19 11.60 77.14 16.71
N LEU A 20 12.88 77.55 16.61
CA LEU A 20 13.77 77.07 15.55
C LEU A 20 14.24 75.62 15.78
N LEU A 21 14.38 75.19 17.04
CA LEU A 21 14.69 73.81 17.40
C LEU A 21 13.48 72.87 17.23
N LEU A 22 12.26 73.38 17.44
CA LEU A 22 11.03 72.59 17.25
C LEU A 22 10.73 72.30 15.78
N VAL A 23 11.10 73.21 14.86
CA VAL A 23 10.90 73.02 13.41
C VAL A 23 11.98 72.11 12.81
N MET A 24 13.19 72.03 13.39
CA MET A 24 14.19 71.01 12.99
C MET A 24 13.87 69.59 13.47
N LEU A 25 13.07 69.44 14.53
CA LEU A 25 12.62 68.13 15.04
C LEU A 25 11.42 67.55 14.28
N LEU A 26 10.77 68.34 13.41
CA LEU A 26 9.63 67.89 12.59
C LEU A 26 10.05 67.36 11.20
N PHE A 27 11.36 67.31 10.90
CA PHE A 27 11.92 66.61 9.75
C PHE A 27 12.62 65.29 10.14
N ILE A 28 12.20 64.66 11.24
CA ILE A 28 12.44 63.23 11.39
C ILE A 28 11.52 62.55 10.39
N LYS A 29 12.11 62.24 9.24
CA LYS A 29 11.55 61.35 8.22
C LYS A 29 10.71 60.29 8.92
N GLU A 30 9.43 60.23 8.56
CA GLU A 30 8.74 58.96 8.56
C GLU A 30 9.58 58.05 7.66
N GLY A 31 10.50 57.33 8.29
CA GLY A 31 11.12 56.17 7.69
C GLY A 31 9.96 55.24 7.44
N TYR A 32 9.41 55.27 6.23
CA TYR A 32 8.51 54.25 5.73
C TYR A 32 9.12 52.94 6.18
N ALA A 33 8.43 52.24 7.10
CA ALA A 33 8.74 50.87 7.42
C ALA A 33 8.64 50.14 6.07
N GLN A 34 9.80 49.89 5.46
CA GLN A 34 9.89 49.25 4.16
C GLN A 34 9.26 47.88 4.40
N LYS A 35 8.03 47.68 3.92
CA LYS A 35 7.36 46.39 4.02
C LYS A 35 8.27 45.42 3.27
N VAL A 36 8.99 44.58 4.00
CA VAL A 36 9.89 43.58 3.42
C VAL A 36 9.00 42.66 2.61
N ASN A 37 9.00 42.86 1.29
CA ASN A 37 8.21 42.03 0.40
C ASN A 37 9.01 40.74 0.22
N LEU A 38 8.62 39.69 0.95
CA LEU A 38 9.32 38.42 0.88
C LEU A 38 8.94 37.71 -0.43
N GLU A 39 9.93 37.44 -1.26
CA GLU A 39 9.70 36.64 -2.46
C GLU A 39 9.38 35.19 -2.07
N PRO A 40 8.48 34.51 -2.80
CA PRO A 40 8.21 33.09 -2.61
C PRO A 40 9.49 32.25 -2.68
N ILE A 41 9.65 31.29 -1.77
CA ILE A 41 10.85 30.46 -1.67
C ILE A 41 10.91 29.55 -2.90
N PRO A 42 11.92 29.65 -3.79
CA PRO A 42 12.08 28.69 -4.87
C PRO A 42 12.57 27.34 -4.30
N LEU A 43 12.18 26.23 -4.92
CA LEU A 43 12.75 24.91 -4.65
C LEU A 43 13.29 24.33 -5.95
N ARG A 44 14.60 24.49 -6.18
CA ARG A 44 15.23 24.13 -7.45
C ARG A 44 16.07 22.86 -7.32
N VAL A 45 16.06 22.07 -8.37
CA VAL A 45 17.01 20.99 -8.58
C VAL A 45 18.37 21.59 -8.93
N ALA A 46 19.36 21.36 -8.06
CA ALA A 46 20.74 21.77 -8.31
C ALA A 46 21.49 20.74 -9.16
N SER A 47 21.19 19.45 -8.94
CA SER A 47 21.65 18.29 -9.71
C SER A 47 20.73 17.11 -9.39
N GLN A 48 20.75 16.09 -10.24
CA GLN A 48 20.19 14.78 -9.89
C GLN A 48 20.82 14.29 -8.58
N VAL A 49 20.01 13.73 -7.67
CA VAL A 49 20.48 13.26 -6.36
C VAL A 49 20.83 11.77 -6.44
N PHE A 50 19.87 10.93 -6.88
CA PHE A 50 20.09 9.53 -7.25
C PHE A 50 18.94 9.04 -8.17
N SER A 51 19.10 7.88 -8.79
CA SER A 51 18.05 7.17 -9.53
C SER A 51 17.64 5.94 -8.71
N PRO A 52 16.37 5.80 -8.29
CA PRO A 52 15.95 4.62 -7.55
C PRO A 52 15.96 3.36 -8.44
N GLU A 53 16.30 2.20 -7.87
CA GLU A 53 16.38 0.92 -8.58
C GLU A 53 15.09 0.08 -8.40
N GLU A 54 14.36 0.29 -7.31
CA GLU A 54 13.16 -0.49 -6.98
C GLU A 54 11.82 0.19 -7.30
N TYR A 55 11.81 1.51 -7.52
CA TYR A 55 10.58 2.29 -7.69
C TYR A 55 10.76 3.52 -8.60
N TYR A 56 9.63 4.14 -8.94
CA TYR A 56 9.60 5.53 -9.43
C TYR A 56 8.53 6.31 -8.67
N ILE A 57 8.68 7.63 -8.60
CA ILE A 57 7.65 8.49 -8.02
C ILE A 57 6.59 8.77 -9.08
N ALA A 58 5.36 8.29 -8.84
CA ALA A 58 4.24 8.43 -9.75
C ALA A 58 3.55 9.79 -9.63
N ARG A 59 3.36 10.28 -8.39
CA ARG A 59 2.73 11.59 -8.09
C ARG A 59 2.91 11.97 -6.62
N VAL A 60 2.67 13.24 -6.31
CA VAL A 60 2.61 13.76 -4.93
C VAL A 60 1.19 14.24 -4.61
N ILE A 61 0.64 13.83 -3.47
CA ILE A 61 -0.73 14.17 -3.03
C ILE A 61 -0.68 15.10 -1.83
N ASP A 62 -1.52 16.15 -1.83
CA ASP A 62 -1.72 17.02 -0.67
C ASP A 62 -2.72 16.42 0.32
N GLU A 63 -2.27 16.10 1.52
CA GLU A 63 -3.12 15.71 2.65
C GLU A 63 -2.91 16.61 3.88
N ARG A 64 -2.27 17.77 3.67
CA ARG A 64 -2.01 18.71 4.74
C ARG A 64 -3.33 19.28 5.25
N LYS A 65 -3.51 19.27 6.58
CA LYS A 65 -4.65 19.94 7.22
C LYS A 65 -4.51 21.47 7.18
N ASP A 66 -3.27 21.96 7.22
CA ASP A 66 -2.93 23.38 7.16
C ASP A 66 -2.14 23.69 5.87
N LEU A 67 -2.88 24.10 4.84
CA LEU A 67 -2.36 24.27 3.48
C LEU A 67 -1.40 25.45 3.34
N ASN A 68 -1.58 26.52 4.12
CA ASN A 68 -0.83 27.78 4.01
C ASN A 68 -0.75 28.51 5.36
N PRO A 69 0.38 29.16 5.69
CA PRO A 69 1.59 29.30 4.88
C PRO A 69 2.57 28.14 5.05
N THR A 70 3.48 27.92 4.10
CA THR A 70 4.57 26.92 4.23
C THR A 70 5.60 27.34 5.26
N ALA A 71 5.92 28.63 5.35
CA ALA A 71 7.01 29.13 6.17
C ALA A 71 6.59 30.35 7.00
N PHE A 72 7.01 30.33 8.26
CA PHE A 72 6.89 31.41 9.24
C PHE A 72 8.31 31.87 9.59
N VAL A 73 8.71 33.02 9.06
CA VAL A 73 10.11 33.44 8.99
C VAL A 73 10.40 34.73 9.74
N VAL A 74 11.61 34.84 10.29
CA VAL A 74 12.11 36.05 10.92
C VAL A 74 12.86 36.89 9.88
N VAL A 75 12.36 38.11 9.64
CA VAL A 75 12.91 39.04 8.64
C VAL A 75 13.19 40.44 9.20
N ASP A 76 12.68 40.74 10.40
CA ASP A 76 12.83 42.02 11.07
C ASP A 76 13.17 41.80 12.55
N LEU A 77 14.31 42.33 13.00
CA LEU A 77 14.79 42.23 14.38
C LEU A 77 13.93 43.04 15.36
N MET A 78 13.23 44.07 14.87
CA MET A 78 12.45 45.00 15.70
C MET A 78 11.03 44.50 15.96
N ARG A 79 10.58 43.47 15.24
CA ARG A 79 9.21 42.93 15.32
C ARG A 79 9.02 41.84 16.38
N GLY A 80 10.04 41.56 17.18
CA GLY A 80 9.95 40.56 18.25
C GLY A 80 9.58 39.17 17.72
N ASN A 81 8.47 38.61 18.21
CA ASN A 81 7.96 37.29 17.81
C ASN A 81 7.04 37.31 16.57
N ASN A 82 6.83 38.46 15.93
CA ASN A 82 5.98 38.51 14.73
C ASN A 82 6.74 37.95 13.53
N LEU A 83 6.33 36.75 13.10
CA LEU A 83 6.86 36.07 11.92
C LEU A 83 6.16 36.56 10.65
N GLU A 84 6.93 36.79 9.60
CA GLU A 84 6.37 36.98 8.26
C GLU A 84 6.06 35.61 7.64
N THR A 85 5.03 35.55 6.80
CA THR A 85 4.59 34.30 6.19
C THR A 85 4.96 34.27 4.72
N VAL A 86 5.46 33.13 4.26
CA VAL A 86 5.83 32.93 2.86
C VAL A 86 5.55 31.50 2.41
N ASN A 87 5.17 31.36 1.14
CA ASN A 87 4.95 30.07 0.49
C ASN A 87 6.08 29.74 -0.48
N LEU A 88 6.15 28.47 -0.88
CA LEU A 88 7.00 28.08 -1.99
C LEU A 88 6.49 28.69 -3.30
N LYS A 89 7.41 28.99 -4.22
CA LYS A 89 7.08 29.48 -5.56
C LYS A 89 6.22 28.44 -6.28
N GLY A 90 4.99 28.84 -6.67
CA GLY A 90 4.02 27.95 -7.30
C GLY A 90 3.17 27.12 -6.34
N GLY A 91 3.34 27.29 -5.03
CA GLY A 91 2.64 26.53 -3.98
C GLY A 91 3.44 25.31 -3.49
N THR A 92 3.19 24.88 -2.25
CA THR A 92 4.00 23.86 -1.58
C THR A 92 4.08 22.55 -2.37
N ILE A 93 2.93 21.98 -2.75
CA ILE A 93 2.88 20.66 -3.38
C ILE A 93 3.44 20.70 -4.79
N HIS A 94 3.08 21.70 -5.59
CA HIS A 94 3.64 21.85 -6.93
C HIS A 94 5.18 21.97 -6.88
N ALA A 95 5.72 22.77 -5.96
CA ALA A 95 7.17 22.90 -5.80
C ALA A 95 7.83 21.58 -5.34
N LEU A 96 7.23 20.86 -4.38
CA LEU A 96 7.73 19.55 -3.93
C LEU A 96 7.68 18.50 -5.04
N GLU A 97 6.55 18.42 -5.76
CA GLU A 97 6.36 17.46 -6.85
C GLU A 97 7.36 17.69 -7.98
N GLN A 98 7.49 18.92 -8.47
CA GLN A 98 8.48 19.25 -9.51
C GLN A 98 9.90 18.91 -9.04
N TYR A 99 10.26 19.31 -7.82
CA TYR A 99 11.57 19.01 -7.26
C TYR A 99 11.83 17.50 -7.18
N ILE A 100 10.89 16.72 -6.64
CA ILE A 100 11.07 15.28 -6.42
C ILE A 100 11.15 14.53 -7.76
N LEU A 101 10.25 14.82 -8.70
CA LEU A 101 10.23 14.16 -10.01
C LEU A 101 11.50 14.43 -10.82
N GLU A 102 12.07 15.63 -10.72
CA GLU A 102 13.30 15.99 -11.41
C GLU A 102 14.56 15.49 -10.67
N ALA A 103 14.59 15.52 -9.33
CA ALA A 103 15.75 15.12 -8.53
C ALA A 103 15.95 13.60 -8.45
N TYR A 104 14.86 12.83 -8.61
CA TYR A 104 14.81 11.37 -8.48
C TYR A 104 14.14 10.71 -9.70
N PRO A 105 14.76 10.78 -10.89
CA PRO A 105 14.21 10.13 -12.07
C PRO A 105 14.19 8.61 -11.84
N GLY A 106 13.05 7.97 -12.09
CA GLY A 106 12.88 6.52 -11.95
C GLY A 106 12.35 5.87 -13.23
N ASN A 107 12.64 4.59 -13.42
CA ASN A 107 12.08 3.81 -14.52
C ASN A 107 10.59 3.51 -14.26
N ARG A 108 9.72 3.81 -15.24
CA ARG A 108 8.26 3.61 -15.12
C ARG A 108 7.83 2.14 -15.11
N ASP A 109 8.75 1.21 -15.39
CA ASP A 109 8.51 -0.23 -15.23
C ASP A 109 8.67 -0.71 -13.77
N LEU A 110 9.14 0.16 -12.87
CA LEU A 110 9.31 -0.13 -11.44
C LEU A 110 8.04 0.15 -10.62
N LEU A 111 8.11 -0.06 -9.29
CA LEU A 111 6.97 0.16 -8.41
C LEU A 111 6.50 1.64 -8.44
N PRO A 112 5.20 1.91 -8.67
CA PRO A 112 4.66 3.27 -8.69
C PRO A 112 4.42 3.78 -7.26
N VAL A 113 5.37 4.56 -6.75
CA VAL A 113 5.29 5.14 -5.40
C VAL A 113 4.58 6.50 -5.44
N VAL A 114 3.65 6.69 -4.53
CA VAL A 114 2.92 7.94 -4.29
C VAL A 114 3.38 8.51 -2.96
N ILE A 115 3.69 9.81 -2.93
CA ILE A 115 4.05 10.52 -1.70
C ILE A 115 2.84 11.35 -1.26
N ARG A 116 2.31 11.03 -0.08
CA ARG A 116 1.21 11.79 0.55
C ARG A 116 1.82 12.75 1.55
N VAL A 117 1.67 14.05 1.33
CA VAL A 117 2.24 15.09 2.18
C VAL A 117 1.21 15.48 3.23
N LYS A 118 1.49 15.17 4.50
CA LYS A 118 0.63 15.49 5.66
C LYS A 118 1.07 16.76 6.38
N ASP A 119 2.37 17.06 6.35
CA ASP A 119 2.91 18.33 6.82
C ASP A 119 4.18 18.77 6.08
N CYS A 120 4.33 20.08 5.93
CA CYS A 120 5.53 20.72 5.38
C CYS A 120 5.58 22.16 5.88
N LYS A 121 6.30 22.39 6.99
CA LYS A 121 6.42 23.69 7.63
C LYS A 121 7.86 24.09 7.84
N ILE A 122 8.13 25.39 7.71
CA ILE A 122 9.35 26.03 8.18
C ILE A 122 8.93 26.99 9.29
N ILE A 123 9.45 26.81 10.49
CA ILE A 123 9.10 27.66 11.64
C ILE A 123 10.39 28.21 12.20
N GLU A 124 10.52 29.54 12.19
CA GLU A 124 11.66 30.23 12.74
C GLU A 124 11.32 30.97 14.04
N LYS A 125 12.37 31.25 14.82
CA LYS A 125 12.33 32.14 15.96
C LYS A 125 13.61 32.96 16.02
N LEU A 126 13.50 34.18 16.52
CA LEU A 126 14.68 35.02 16.74
C LEU A 126 15.46 34.43 17.93
N LYS A 127 16.70 34.04 17.69
CA LYS A 127 17.58 33.47 18.73
C LYS A 127 18.29 34.59 19.50
N ASP A 128 18.78 35.58 18.77
CA ASP A 128 19.52 36.70 19.35
C ASP A 128 19.31 37.96 18.50
N SER A 129 18.73 38.98 19.12
CA SER A 129 18.43 40.27 18.48
C SER A 129 19.67 41.15 18.27
N GLN A 130 20.76 40.93 19.02
CA GLN A 130 21.99 41.71 18.90
C GLN A 130 22.83 41.23 17.70
N THR A 131 22.96 39.91 17.55
CA THR A 131 23.69 39.30 16.43
C THR A 131 22.82 39.11 15.19
N GLY A 132 21.48 39.19 15.36
CA GLY A 132 20.52 38.90 14.31
C GLY A 132 20.49 37.42 13.92
N ALA A 133 20.85 36.54 14.86
CA ALA A 133 20.81 35.10 14.69
C ALA A 133 19.36 34.60 14.76
N VAL A 134 18.99 33.79 13.77
CA VAL A 134 17.69 33.14 13.66
C VAL A 134 17.89 31.63 13.77
N GLU A 135 17.05 30.97 14.55
CA GLU A 135 16.96 29.52 14.61
C GLU A 135 15.67 29.09 13.91
N GLY A 136 15.74 28.05 13.10
CA GLY A 136 14.60 27.54 12.36
C GLY A 136 14.55 26.03 12.33
N ASP A 137 13.33 25.51 12.30
CA ASP A 137 13.02 24.10 12.19
C ASP A 137 12.19 23.87 10.93
N ILE A 138 12.55 22.83 10.17
CA ILE A 138 11.77 22.33 9.04
C ILE A 138 11.09 21.06 9.50
N HIS A 139 9.77 21.00 9.42
CA HIS A 139 8.97 19.83 9.74
C HIS A 139 8.38 19.26 8.45
N LEU A 140 8.65 17.98 8.19
CA LEU A 140 8.08 17.20 7.11
C LEU A 140 7.37 15.98 7.69
N ASP A 141 6.15 15.73 7.21
CA ASP A 141 5.38 14.52 7.50
C ASP A 141 4.88 13.96 6.17
N PHE A 142 5.53 12.90 5.69
CA PHE A 142 5.24 12.22 4.44
C PHE A 142 4.84 10.77 4.70
N THR A 143 3.84 10.28 3.97
CA THR A 143 3.56 8.84 3.85
C THR A 143 3.88 8.40 2.43
N PHE A 144 4.75 7.40 2.31
CA PHE A 144 5.02 6.71 1.06
C PHE A 144 4.03 5.56 0.91
N ALA A 145 3.33 5.51 -0.22
CA ALA A 145 2.36 4.50 -0.54
C ALA A 145 2.58 3.98 -1.97
N ILE A 146 1.98 2.84 -2.30
CA ILE A 146 1.90 2.34 -3.68
C ILE A 146 0.45 2.37 -4.15
N ASP A 147 0.27 2.70 -5.43
CA ASP A 147 -1.03 2.65 -6.09
C ASP A 147 -1.24 1.24 -6.67
N ARG A 148 -2.21 0.49 -6.14
CA ARG A 148 -2.60 -0.83 -6.65
C ARG A 148 -4.11 -0.83 -6.93
N ASP A 149 -4.49 -0.81 -8.21
CA ASP A 149 -5.89 -0.78 -8.65
C ASP A 149 -6.73 0.31 -7.95
N GLU A 150 -6.23 1.55 -7.93
CA GLU A 150 -6.88 2.72 -7.31
C GLU A 150 -6.96 2.67 -5.78
N GLN A 151 -6.32 1.68 -5.14
CA GLN A 151 -6.13 1.64 -3.69
C GLN A 151 -4.69 2.00 -3.33
N LEU A 152 -4.54 3.01 -2.48
CA LEU A 152 -3.25 3.37 -1.90
C LEU A 152 -2.92 2.44 -0.73
N VAL A 153 -1.83 1.70 -0.84
CA VAL A 153 -1.31 0.85 0.23
C VAL A 153 -0.10 1.52 0.85
N ASP A 154 -0.21 1.89 2.13
CA ASP A 154 0.86 2.55 2.85
C ASP A 154 2.07 1.60 3.04
N LEU A 155 3.25 2.13 2.70
CA LEU A 155 4.54 1.47 2.82
C LEU A 155 5.31 1.94 4.05
N LEU A 156 5.55 3.26 4.14
CA LEU A 156 6.45 3.84 5.14
C LEU A 156 6.03 5.28 5.46
N ASP A 157 6.06 5.64 6.74
CA ASP A 157 5.91 7.02 7.19
C ASP A 157 7.28 7.64 7.46
N PHE A 158 7.42 8.92 7.10
CA PHE A 158 8.55 9.76 7.48
C PHE A 158 8.02 10.99 8.20
N GLN A 159 8.36 11.09 9.48
CA GLN A 159 8.14 12.30 10.27
C GLN A 159 9.51 12.82 10.72
N GLY A 160 9.95 13.93 10.15
CA GLY A 160 11.32 14.39 10.31
C GLY A 160 11.53 15.81 9.84
N GLY A 161 12.80 16.16 9.62
CA GLY A 161 13.17 17.55 9.45
C GLY A 161 14.65 17.84 9.62
N ILE A 162 14.96 19.13 9.60
CA ILE A 162 16.26 19.65 10.06
C ILE A 162 16.05 20.93 10.87
N SER A 163 16.91 21.13 11.86
CA SER A 163 17.10 22.43 12.51
C SER A 163 18.29 23.14 11.86
N TYR A 164 18.22 24.46 11.76
CA TYR A 164 19.28 25.28 11.18
C TYR A 164 19.41 26.63 11.90
N GLN A 165 20.52 27.31 11.64
CA GLN A 165 20.75 28.69 12.06
C GLN A 165 21.19 29.51 10.85
N ARG A 166 20.71 30.75 10.79
CA ARG A 166 21.09 31.73 9.76
C ARG A 166 21.07 33.14 10.32
N GLY A 167 21.70 34.08 9.61
CA GLY A 167 21.46 35.50 9.86
C GLY A 167 20.09 35.94 9.34
N PHE A 168 19.44 36.91 10.00
CA PHE A 168 18.10 37.39 9.63
C PHE A 168 17.99 37.90 8.18
N ARG A 169 19.09 38.40 7.60
CA ARG A 169 19.16 38.84 6.18
C ARG A 169 19.37 37.71 5.17
N GLN A 170 19.77 36.52 5.63
CA GLN A 170 20.12 35.37 4.76
C GLN A 170 18.91 34.49 4.45
N VAL A 171 17.76 35.09 4.14
CA VAL A 171 16.50 34.38 3.84
C VAL A 171 16.66 33.45 2.62
N ASN A 172 17.56 33.79 1.70
CA ASN A 172 17.90 32.98 0.53
C ASN A 172 18.46 31.58 0.88
N LEU A 173 18.92 31.34 2.11
CA LEU A 173 19.40 30.02 2.54
C LEU A 173 18.26 29.02 2.85
N LEU A 174 17.02 29.49 3.02
CA LEU A 174 15.87 28.64 3.34
C LEU A 174 15.64 27.54 2.30
N GLU A 175 15.81 27.86 1.02
CA GLU A 175 15.72 26.89 -0.07
C GLU A 175 16.69 25.72 0.16
N ALA A 176 17.95 26.00 0.50
CA ALA A 176 18.97 24.96 0.67
C ALA A 176 18.67 24.05 1.88
N PHE A 177 18.12 24.62 2.96
CA PHE A 177 17.68 23.86 4.12
C PHE A 177 16.47 22.97 3.80
N LEU A 178 15.44 23.52 3.15
CA LEU A 178 14.27 22.74 2.74
C LEU A 178 14.67 21.60 1.80
N ARG A 179 15.49 21.90 0.79
CA ARG A 179 16.01 20.90 -0.15
C ARG A 179 16.74 19.77 0.58
N ARG A 180 17.60 20.10 1.53
CA ARG A 180 18.29 19.10 2.35
C ARG A 180 17.31 18.23 3.14
N SER A 181 16.26 18.82 3.72
CA SER A 181 15.23 18.10 4.47
C SER A 181 14.47 17.09 3.59
N VAL A 182 14.03 17.52 2.40
CA VAL A 182 13.39 16.63 1.41
C VAL A 182 14.34 15.52 0.96
N ASN A 183 15.63 15.83 0.75
CA ASN A 183 16.59 14.81 0.36
C ASN A 183 16.79 13.74 1.44
N LEU A 184 16.71 14.12 2.71
CA LEU A 184 16.78 13.16 3.82
C LEU A 184 15.57 12.24 3.85
N SER A 185 14.35 12.76 3.59
CA SER A 185 13.15 11.91 3.54
C SER A 185 13.20 10.91 2.39
N MET A 186 13.61 11.37 1.21
CA MET A 186 13.77 10.52 0.03
C MET A 186 14.88 9.47 0.22
N LYS A 187 16.01 9.85 0.83
CA LYS A 187 17.06 8.90 1.16
C LYS A 187 16.56 7.86 2.18
N TYR A 188 15.84 8.29 3.22
CA TYR A 188 15.29 7.39 4.23
C TYR A 188 14.36 6.33 3.60
N PHE A 189 13.46 6.76 2.71
CA PHE A 189 12.59 5.84 1.98
C PHE A 189 13.38 4.91 1.06
N ASN A 190 14.36 5.43 0.32
CA ASN A 190 15.20 4.64 -0.56
C ASN A 190 16.01 3.57 0.21
N ASP A 191 16.66 3.96 1.30
CA ASP A 191 17.43 3.02 2.12
C ASP A 191 16.52 1.91 2.70
N TRP A 192 15.28 2.25 3.04
CA TRP A 192 14.30 1.27 3.49
C TRP A 192 13.89 0.31 2.37
N ILE A 193 13.47 0.83 1.20
CA ILE A 193 12.96 -0.03 0.13
C ILE A 193 14.03 -0.95 -0.45
N GLU A 194 15.26 -0.45 -0.64
CA GLU A 194 16.40 -1.26 -1.12
C GLU A 194 16.74 -2.41 -0.16
N LYS A 195 16.55 -2.19 1.14
CA LYS A 195 16.78 -3.21 2.18
C LYS A 195 15.64 -4.23 2.25
N ASP A 196 14.40 -3.78 2.10
CA ASP A 196 13.21 -4.60 2.37
C ASP A 196 12.62 -5.26 1.11
N ALA A 197 12.90 -4.76 -0.09
CA ALA A 197 12.29 -5.20 -1.36
C ALA A 197 12.32 -6.71 -1.57
N ALA A 198 13.43 -7.37 -1.20
CA ALA A 198 13.60 -8.81 -1.39
C ALA A 198 12.69 -9.67 -0.50
N ASN A 199 12.26 -9.17 0.66
CA ASN A 199 11.57 -9.95 1.69
C ASN A 199 10.19 -9.39 2.09
N ASN A 200 9.83 -8.21 1.58
CA ASN A 200 8.58 -7.56 1.92
C ASN A 200 7.47 -7.90 0.92
N GLN A 201 6.41 -8.55 1.40
CA GLN A 201 5.28 -8.95 0.57
C GLN A 201 4.56 -7.76 -0.10
N LYS A 202 4.57 -6.57 0.53
CA LYS A 202 3.99 -5.35 -0.06
C LYS A 202 4.82 -4.82 -1.23
N LEU A 203 6.09 -5.20 -1.34
CA LEU A 203 7.00 -4.77 -2.40
C LEU A 203 7.17 -5.84 -3.49
N ALA A 204 6.67 -7.06 -3.24
CA ALA A 204 6.76 -8.13 -4.21
C ALA A 204 6.12 -7.72 -5.55
N LYS A 205 6.80 -8.10 -6.64
CA LYS A 205 6.46 -7.72 -8.02
C LYS A 205 5.68 -8.80 -8.75
N THR A 206 6.00 -10.06 -8.47
CA THR A 206 5.42 -11.24 -9.13
C THR A 206 4.89 -12.24 -8.10
N VAL A 207 4.08 -13.18 -8.60
CA VAL A 207 3.58 -14.32 -7.84
C VAL A 207 3.84 -15.58 -8.64
N ARG A 208 4.44 -16.59 -8.00
CA ARG A 208 4.65 -17.91 -8.56
C ARG A 208 3.89 -18.94 -7.74
N LEU A 209 3.09 -19.77 -8.42
CA LEU A 209 2.41 -20.89 -7.79
C LEU A 209 3.26 -22.15 -7.88
N GLU A 210 3.46 -22.80 -6.75
CA GLU A 210 4.01 -24.15 -6.64
C GLU A 210 2.86 -25.09 -6.27
N ILE A 211 2.21 -25.66 -7.29
CA ILE A 211 1.01 -26.48 -7.13
C ILE A 211 1.40 -27.95 -6.98
N SER A 212 0.85 -28.61 -5.96
CA SER A 212 1.04 -30.04 -5.74
C SER A 212 -0.22 -30.71 -5.22
N ASP A 213 -0.28 -32.04 -5.35
CA ASP A 213 -1.35 -32.85 -4.74
C ASP A 213 -0.98 -33.25 -3.31
N TYR A 214 -1.98 -33.30 -2.44
CA TYR A 214 -1.80 -33.82 -1.09
C TYR A 214 -1.52 -35.32 -1.10
N LYS A 215 -0.36 -35.73 -0.56
CA LYS A 215 0.10 -37.13 -0.53
C LYS A 215 -0.11 -37.86 0.80
N GLY A 216 -0.82 -37.26 1.76
CA GLY A 216 -0.99 -37.87 3.08
C GLY A 216 -1.91 -39.10 3.03
N SER A 217 -1.50 -40.20 3.67
CA SER A 217 -2.22 -41.48 3.65
C SER A 217 -3.01 -41.80 4.94
N ASN A 218 -2.74 -41.08 6.04
CA ASN A 218 -3.12 -41.49 7.39
C ASN A 218 -4.11 -40.52 8.06
N ASP A 219 -5.26 -40.31 7.42
CA ASP A 219 -6.41 -39.70 8.10
C ASP A 219 -7.40 -40.79 8.52
N LYS A 220 -7.89 -40.70 9.77
CA LYS A 220 -8.81 -41.68 10.35
C LYS A 220 -10.16 -41.69 9.64
N ASP A 221 -10.60 -40.52 9.15
CA ASP A 221 -11.92 -40.35 8.53
C ASP A 221 -11.86 -39.97 7.05
N THR A 222 -10.69 -39.68 6.51
CA THR A 222 -10.55 -39.21 5.12
C THR A 222 -9.80 -40.21 4.25
N VAL A 223 -10.32 -40.47 3.05
CA VAL A 223 -9.58 -41.12 1.96
C VAL A 223 -9.14 -40.02 0.99
N PHE A 224 -7.84 -39.91 0.73
CA PHE A 224 -7.33 -39.03 -0.33
C PHE A 224 -7.18 -39.82 -1.62
N TYR A 225 -7.47 -39.16 -2.74
CA TYR A 225 -7.48 -39.80 -4.05
C TYR A 225 -6.09 -40.30 -4.42
N SER A 226 -6.02 -41.54 -4.88
CA SER A 226 -4.82 -42.15 -5.43
C SER A 226 -5.23 -43.29 -6.36
N PRO A 227 -4.70 -43.36 -7.60
CA PRO A 227 -4.95 -44.48 -8.51
C PRO A 227 -4.58 -45.84 -7.88
N ASN A 228 -3.55 -45.84 -7.02
CA ASN A 228 -3.07 -47.03 -6.32
C ASN A 228 -3.89 -47.39 -5.06
N ARG A 229 -4.92 -46.62 -4.72
CA ARG A 229 -5.80 -46.86 -3.56
C ARG A 229 -7.26 -46.57 -3.94
N PRO A 230 -7.89 -47.44 -4.75
CA PRO A 230 -9.31 -47.34 -5.05
C PRO A 230 -10.16 -47.49 -3.77
N LEU A 231 -11.39 -46.99 -3.82
CA LEU A 231 -12.35 -47.11 -2.73
C LEU A 231 -12.70 -48.57 -2.46
N THR A 232 -12.95 -48.88 -1.20
CA THR A 232 -13.51 -50.16 -0.77
C THR A 232 -14.75 -49.90 0.07
N TRP A 233 -15.63 -50.90 0.22
CA TRP A 233 -16.79 -50.76 1.10
C TRP A 233 -16.42 -50.49 2.57
N GLU A 234 -15.19 -50.79 3.01
CA GLU A 234 -14.69 -50.47 4.36
C GLU A 234 -14.52 -48.95 4.59
N ASP A 235 -14.46 -48.16 3.50
CA ASP A 235 -14.39 -46.71 3.58
C ASP A 235 -15.77 -46.07 3.85
N PHE A 236 -16.88 -46.80 3.70
CA PHE A 236 -18.25 -46.27 3.87
C PHE A 236 -18.76 -46.51 5.30
N LYS A 237 -18.31 -45.66 6.24
CA LYS A 237 -18.56 -45.81 7.69
C LYS A 237 -19.78 -45.03 8.20
N GLY A 238 -20.41 -44.23 7.35
CA GLY A 238 -21.62 -43.48 7.65
C GLY A 238 -22.84 -44.37 7.83
N ARG A 239 -23.88 -43.82 8.48
CA ARG A 239 -25.16 -44.52 8.66
C ARG A 239 -26.06 -44.34 7.44
N PRO A 240 -26.63 -45.42 6.88
CA PRO A 240 -27.58 -45.31 5.77
C PRO A 240 -28.77 -44.41 6.09
N ARG A 241 -29.15 -43.56 5.14
CA ARG A 241 -30.29 -42.66 5.27
C ARG A 241 -31.61 -43.36 4.91
N PHE A 242 -32.74 -42.78 5.31
CA PHE A 242 -34.07 -43.26 4.91
C PHE A 242 -34.42 -42.75 3.51
N ASN A 243 -33.78 -43.32 2.48
CA ASN A 243 -34.07 -43.08 1.06
C ASN A 243 -33.88 -44.38 0.24
N ASN A 244 -34.15 -44.31 -1.07
CA ASN A 244 -34.10 -45.47 -1.97
C ASN A 244 -32.70 -45.77 -2.54
N TYR A 245 -31.65 -45.06 -2.11
CA TYR A 245 -30.30 -45.29 -2.61
C TYR A 245 -29.64 -46.49 -1.90
N ALA A 246 -28.85 -47.25 -2.67
CA ALA A 246 -28.10 -48.40 -2.18
C ALA A 246 -26.80 -48.00 -1.45
N ALA A 247 -26.20 -46.90 -1.88
CA ALA A 247 -25.04 -46.26 -1.25
C ALA A 247 -25.09 -44.75 -1.51
N SER A 248 -24.17 -44.02 -0.88
CA SER A 248 -23.90 -42.62 -1.17
C SER A 248 -22.51 -42.27 -0.67
N ILE A 249 -21.73 -41.65 -1.55
CA ILE A 249 -20.42 -41.11 -1.28
C ILE A 249 -20.47 -39.60 -0.98
N PHE A 250 -19.59 -39.15 -0.09
CA PHE A 250 -19.20 -37.75 0.04
C PHE A 250 -17.80 -37.58 -0.54
N ALA A 251 -17.70 -37.25 -1.82
CA ALA A 251 -16.45 -36.92 -2.52
C ALA A 251 -16.39 -35.41 -2.79
N SER A 252 -15.24 -34.79 -2.52
CA SER A 252 -15.05 -33.35 -2.65
C SER A 252 -13.60 -32.98 -2.96
N ILE A 253 -13.41 -31.72 -3.33
CA ILE A 253 -12.11 -31.08 -3.50
C ILE A 253 -11.85 -30.09 -2.36
N GLY A 254 -10.59 -29.71 -2.17
CA GLY A 254 -10.15 -28.69 -1.24
C GLY A 254 -8.73 -28.26 -1.53
N TYR A 255 -8.24 -27.22 -0.86
CA TYR A 255 -6.83 -26.84 -0.94
C TYR A 255 -6.30 -26.32 0.40
N ALA A 256 -4.98 -26.36 0.53
CA ALA A 256 -4.24 -25.61 1.54
C ALA A 256 -3.26 -24.68 0.82
N SER A 257 -3.08 -23.48 1.34
CA SER A 257 -2.18 -22.48 0.78
C SER A 257 -1.25 -21.99 1.87
N ASN A 258 0.03 -21.89 1.54
CA ASN A 258 1.02 -21.15 2.31
C ASN A 258 1.79 -20.24 1.36
N SER A 259 2.31 -19.11 1.84
CA SER A 259 3.07 -18.20 0.99
C SER A 259 4.28 -17.64 1.72
N LYS A 260 5.36 -17.44 0.97
CA LYS A 260 6.59 -16.79 1.42
C LYS A 260 7.04 -15.79 0.37
N VAL A 261 7.90 -14.86 0.76
CA VAL A 261 8.55 -13.94 -0.17
C VAL A 261 10.00 -14.38 -0.33
N GLU A 262 10.43 -14.57 -1.58
CA GLU A 262 11.80 -14.92 -1.93
C GLU A 262 12.24 -14.03 -3.10
N ASN A 263 13.31 -13.25 -2.90
CA ASN A 263 13.89 -12.38 -3.93
C ASN A 263 12.85 -11.44 -4.61
N GLY A 264 11.92 -10.89 -3.84
CA GLY A 264 10.89 -9.97 -4.37
C GLY A 264 9.73 -10.66 -5.12
N GLU A 265 9.66 -11.99 -5.07
CA GLU A 265 8.56 -12.80 -5.61
C GLU A 265 7.76 -13.43 -4.47
N ILE A 266 6.43 -13.43 -4.55
CA ILE A 266 5.58 -14.24 -3.67
C ILE A 266 5.55 -15.67 -4.22
N VAL A 267 6.12 -16.61 -3.47
CA VAL A 267 6.03 -18.04 -3.76
C VAL A 267 4.88 -18.62 -2.96
N VAL A 268 3.88 -19.16 -3.65
CA VAL A 268 2.67 -19.72 -3.04
C VAL A 268 2.69 -21.23 -3.20
N ASP A 269 2.86 -21.93 -2.08
CA ASP A 269 2.73 -23.38 -1.99
C ASP A 269 1.23 -23.74 -1.93
N LEU A 270 0.69 -24.25 -3.04
CA LEU A 270 -0.72 -24.59 -3.15
C LEU A 270 -0.91 -26.10 -3.22
N VAL A 271 -1.42 -26.69 -2.14
CA VAL A 271 -1.62 -28.13 -2.02
C VAL A 271 -3.10 -28.45 -2.24
N LEU A 272 -3.42 -28.99 -3.42
CA LEU A 272 -4.76 -29.44 -3.78
C LEU A 272 -5.08 -30.80 -3.16
N LYS A 273 -6.35 -31.01 -2.81
CA LYS A 273 -6.86 -32.21 -2.17
C LYS A 273 -8.08 -32.68 -2.94
N THR A 274 -8.08 -33.95 -3.34
CA THR A 274 -9.29 -34.67 -3.74
C THR A 274 -9.52 -35.72 -2.66
N TYR A 275 -10.69 -35.71 -2.02
CA TYR A 275 -10.93 -36.55 -0.86
C TYR A 275 -12.36 -37.08 -0.75
N MET A 276 -12.51 -38.16 -0.01
CA MET A 276 -13.77 -38.77 0.40
C MET A 276 -13.84 -38.84 1.93
N LEU A 277 -14.98 -38.49 2.51
CA LEU A 277 -15.21 -38.58 3.97
C LEU A 277 -15.93 -39.87 4.33
N LYS A 278 -15.26 -40.73 5.11
CA LYS A 278 -15.75 -42.06 5.49
C LYS A 278 -17.02 -41.98 6.34
N SER A 279 -17.03 -41.10 7.34
CA SER A 279 -18.19 -40.88 8.22
C SER A 279 -19.43 -40.32 7.50
N SER A 280 -19.23 -39.65 6.36
CA SER A 280 -20.30 -39.04 5.58
C SER A 280 -20.74 -39.90 4.38
N SER A 281 -20.08 -41.03 4.15
CA SER A 281 -20.37 -41.96 3.07
C SER A 281 -20.90 -43.27 3.63
N TRP A 282 -21.94 -43.85 3.03
CA TRP A 282 -22.63 -45.02 3.58
C TRP A 282 -23.06 -46.00 2.50
N VAL A 283 -23.26 -47.26 2.88
CA VAL A 283 -23.74 -48.34 2.01
C VAL A 283 -24.75 -49.24 2.75
N ARG A 284 -25.77 -49.73 2.05
CA ARG A 284 -26.71 -50.74 2.56
C ARG A 284 -26.16 -52.16 2.35
N ILE A 285 -26.57 -53.07 3.24
CA ILE A 285 -26.22 -54.49 3.14
C ILE A 285 -26.69 -55.04 1.79
N GLY A 286 -25.82 -55.81 1.11
CA GLY A 286 -26.13 -56.51 -0.14
C GLY A 286 -25.74 -55.78 -1.42
N ASN A 287 -25.00 -54.66 -1.34
CA ASN A 287 -24.44 -53.99 -2.52
C ASN A 287 -23.18 -54.71 -3.02
N ASP A 288 -22.94 -54.67 -4.33
CA ASP A 288 -21.91 -55.45 -5.01
C ASP A 288 -20.79 -54.55 -5.59
N SER A 289 -19.93 -55.12 -6.43
CA SER A 289 -18.85 -54.39 -7.08
C SER A 289 -19.34 -53.37 -8.11
N TYR A 290 -20.51 -53.58 -8.72
CA TYR A 290 -21.09 -52.65 -9.68
C TYR A 290 -21.52 -51.35 -8.97
N GLY A 291 -22.17 -51.47 -7.80
CA GLY A 291 -22.47 -50.32 -6.95
C GLY A 291 -21.22 -49.59 -6.47
N LEU A 292 -20.15 -50.32 -6.11
CA LEU A 292 -18.89 -49.70 -5.69
C LEU A 292 -18.25 -48.89 -6.81
N ASN A 293 -18.30 -49.41 -8.04
CA ASN A 293 -17.82 -48.69 -9.22
C ASN A 293 -18.57 -47.37 -9.40
N HIS A 294 -19.89 -47.35 -9.21
CA HIS A 294 -20.68 -46.13 -9.33
C HIS A 294 -20.17 -45.04 -8.37
N GLU A 295 -19.95 -45.39 -7.09
CA GLU A 295 -19.42 -44.48 -6.08
C GLU A 295 -17.96 -44.08 -6.34
N GLN A 296 -17.12 -45.00 -6.85
CA GLN A 296 -15.76 -44.71 -7.26
C GLN A 296 -15.72 -43.62 -8.34
N ARG A 297 -16.61 -43.69 -9.34
CA ARG A 297 -16.69 -42.70 -10.41
C ARG A 297 -17.04 -41.29 -9.93
N HIS A 298 -17.80 -41.11 -8.84
CA HIS A 298 -17.94 -39.79 -8.22
C HIS A 298 -16.61 -39.25 -7.68
N PHE A 299 -15.79 -40.11 -7.10
CA PHE A 299 -14.47 -39.73 -6.60
C PHE A 299 -13.51 -39.37 -7.76
N ASP A 300 -13.61 -40.08 -8.87
CA ASP A 300 -12.89 -39.79 -10.10
C ASP A 300 -13.31 -38.46 -10.75
N ILE A 301 -14.62 -38.15 -10.75
CA ILE A 301 -15.12 -36.83 -11.18
C ILE A 301 -14.46 -35.73 -10.34
N ALA A 302 -14.40 -35.87 -9.00
CA ALA A 302 -13.73 -34.89 -8.15
C ALA A 302 -12.24 -34.74 -8.50
N LYS A 303 -11.56 -35.82 -8.90
CA LYS A 303 -10.17 -35.77 -9.37
C LYS A 303 -10.02 -35.03 -10.70
N ILE A 304 -10.86 -35.34 -11.69
CA ILE A 304 -10.89 -34.64 -12.99
C ILE A 304 -10.99 -33.13 -12.77
N ILE A 305 -11.91 -32.71 -11.90
CA ILE A 305 -12.09 -31.29 -11.58
C ILE A 305 -10.88 -30.69 -10.88
N THR A 306 -10.22 -31.44 -10.00
CA THR A 306 -8.98 -30.99 -9.33
C THR A 306 -7.86 -30.74 -10.34
N GLU A 307 -7.70 -31.62 -11.33
CA GLU A 307 -6.69 -31.44 -12.39
C GLU A 307 -7.05 -30.30 -13.35
N ARG A 308 -8.34 -30.11 -13.68
CA ARG A 308 -8.80 -28.93 -14.43
C ARG A 308 -8.51 -27.63 -13.68
N LEU A 309 -8.74 -27.61 -12.37
CA LEU A 309 -8.39 -26.48 -11.51
C LEU A 309 -6.87 -26.23 -11.54
N LYS A 310 -6.05 -27.28 -11.42
CA LYS A 310 -4.59 -27.18 -11.50
C LYS A 310 -4.15 -26.51 -12.81
N ASN A 311 -4.63 -26.99 -13.95
CA ASN A 311 -4.32 -26.43 -15.27
C ASN A 311 -4.78 -24.96 -15.38
N THR A 312 -5.98 -24.66 -14.89
CA THR A 312 -6.50 -23.28 -14.86
C THR A 312 -5.58 -22.37 -14.06
N LEU A 313 -5.22 -22.76 -12.83
CA LEU A 313 -4.39 -21.96 -11.95
C LEU A 313 -2.96 -21.76 -12.50
N GLN A 314 -2.38 -22.77 -13.15
CA GLN A 314 -1.06 -22.66 -13.79
C GLN A 314 -1.04 -21.66 -14.96
N ALA A 315 -2.16 -21.48 -15.65
CA ALA A 315 -2.28 -20.55 -16.77
C ALA A 315 -2.61 -19.11 -16.35
N LEU A 316 -2.87 -18.85 -15.07
CA LEU A 316 -3.28 -17.52 -14.60
C LEU A 316 -2.11 -16.54 -14.49
N SER A 317 -2.32 -15.33 -15.00
CA SER A 317 -1.53 -14.16 -14.60
C SER A 317 -2.00 -13.67 -13.23
N LEU A 318 -1.16 -13.81 -12.22
CA LEU A 318 -1.44 -13.41 -10.84
C LEU A 318 -0.67 -12.13 -10.50
N ALA A 319 -1.33 -11.23 -9.76
CA ALA A 319 -0.69 -10.06 -9.21
C ALA A 319 -0.56 -10.19 -7.69
N PRO A 320 0.51 -9.66 -7.08
CA PRO A 320 0.76 -9.75 -5.64
C PRO A 320 -0.39 -9.29 -4.73
N HIS A 321 -1.22 -8.34 -5.18
CA HIS A 321 -2.37 -7.83 -4.40
C HIS A 321 -3.67 -8.61 -4.57
N ASN A 322 -3.77 -9.53 -5.54
CA ASN A 322 -5.04 -10.19 -5.85
C ASN A 322 -4.96 -11.71 -6.04
N TYR A 323 -3.78 -12.32 -5.90
CA TYR A 323 -3.61 -13.75 -6.16
C TYR A 323 -4.53 -14.62 -5.30
N GLU A 324 -4.67 -14.34 -4.00
CA GLU A 324 -5.54 -15.11 -3.10
C GLU A 324 -7.00 -15.09 -3.56
N ARG A 325 -7.47 -13.91 -4.03
CA ARG A 325 -8.82 -13.73 -4.54
C ARG A 325 -9.04 -14.52 -5.82
N LYS A 326 -8.06 -14.49 -6.74
CA LYS A 326 -8.12 -15.25 -8.00
C LYS A 326 -8.12 -16.76 -7.75
N VAL A 327 -7.23 -17.26 -6.88
CA VAL A 327 -7.19 -18.68 -6.50
C VAL A 327 -8.51 -19.11 -5.89
N SER A 328 -9.04 -18.34 -4.93
CA SER A 328 -10.32 -18.63 -4.28
C SER A 328 -11.49 -18.61 -5.26
N PHE A 329 -11.51 -17.65 -6.19
CA PHE A 329 -12.54 -17.58 -7.23
C PHE A 329 -12.54 -18.84 -8.11
N HIS A 330 -11.39 -19.23 -8.65
CA HIS A 330 -11.31 -20.41 -9.52
C HIS A 330 -11.55 -21.72 -8.76
N TYR A 331 -11.20 -21.79 -7.47
CA TYR A 331 -11.60 -22.90 -6.62
C TYR A 331 -13.13 -23.01 -6.49
N LEU A 332 -13.83 -21.89 -6.29
CA LEU A 332 -15.30 -21.90 -6.20
C LEU A 332 -15.95 -22.28 -7.53
N GLU A 333 -15.39 -21.84 -8.66
CA GLU A 333 -15.84 -22.28 -10.00
C GLU A 333 -15.66 -23.80 -10.17
N ALA A 334 -14.49 -24.33 -9.83
CA ALA A 334 -14.23 -25.77 -9.87
C ALA A 334 -15.19 -26.54 -8.95
N PHE A 335 -15.46 -26.04 -7.74
CA PHE A 335 -16.42 -26.67 -6.83
C PHE A 335 -17.84 -26.71 -7.41
N ARG A 336 -18.28 -25.65 -8.11
CA ARG A 336 -19.56 -25.62 -8.82
C ARG A 336 -19.59 -26.62 -9.98
N GLU A 337 -18.54 -26.65 -10.79
CA GLU A 337 -18.39 -27.59 -11.91
C GLU A 337 -18.46 -29.05 -11.42
N MET A 338 -17.78 -29.36 -10.31
CA MET A 338 -17.82 -30.68 -9.67
C MET A 338 -19.24 -31.10 -9.31
N ASN A 339 -20.00 -30.23 -8.64
CA ASN A 339 -21.36 -30.56 -8.24
C ASN A 339 -22.27 -30.75 -9.46
N GLN A 340 -22.13 -29.89 -10.47
CA GLN A 340 -22.90 -30.02 -11.71
C GLN A 340 -22.60 -31.34 -12.44
N MET A 341 -21.33 -31.74 -12.54
CA MET A 341 -20.93 -32.99 -13.22
C MET A 341 -21.38 -34.23 -12.43
N GLN A 342 -21.34 -34.18 -11.09
CA GLN A 342 -21.87 -35.26 -10.25
C GLN A 342 -23.40 -35.40 -10.40
N GLU A 343 -24.14 -34.29 -10.37
CA GLU A 343 -25.60 -34.29 -10.57
C GLU A 343 -26.00 -34.77 -11.98
N GLU A 344 -25.21 -34.42 -13.00
CA GLU A 344 -25.40 -34.92 -14.36
C GLU A 344 -25.16 -36.43 -14.45
N TYR A 345 -24.08 -36.91 -13.86
CA TYR A 345 -23.74 -38.32 -13.80
C TYR A 345 -24.84 -39.15 -13.09
N ASP A 346 -25.32 -38.70 -11.92
CA ASP A 346 -26.42 -39.34 -11.21
C ASP A 346 -27.70 -39.37 -12.05
N ARG A 347 -28.06 -38.23 -12.65
CA ARG A 347 -29.28 -38.12 -13.45
C ARG A 347 -29.26 -39.06 -14.66
N GLU A 348 -28.15 -39.12 -15.39
CA GLU A 348 -28.05 -39.90 -16.62
C GLU A 348 -27.90 -41.40 -16.39
N THR A 349 -27.24 -41.78 -15.29
CA THR A 349 -27.12 -43.20 -14.89
C THR A 349 -28.33 -43.71 -14.10
N SER A 350 -29.35 -42.86 -13.88
CA SER A 350 -30.47 -43.16 -12.99
C SER A 350 -29.99 -43.58 -11.60
N ASN A 351 -29.06 -42.83 -11.01
CA ASN A 351 -28.35 -43.11 -9.76
C ASN A 351 -27.71 -44.50 -9.78
N GLY A 352 -26.97 -44.79 -10.86
CA GLY A 352 -26.29 -46.05 -11.08
C GLY A 352 -27.16 -47.22 -11.56
N THR A 353 -28.49 -47.10 -11.66
CA THR A 353 -29.34 -48.24 -12.06
C THR A 353 -29.36 -48.53 -13.56
N ASN A 354 -28.94 -47.59 -14.41
CA ASN A 354 -28.85 -47.77 -15.86
C ASN A 354 -27.44 -48.19 -16.29
N GLY A 355 -27.22 -49.50 -16.42
CA GLY A 355 -25.91 -50.06 -16.80
C GLY A 355 -25.35 -49.57 -18.13
N SER A 356 -26.21 -49.32 -19.13
CA SER A 356 -25.74 -48.80 -20.43
C SER A 356 -25.20 -47.37 -20.33
N ALA A 357 -25.84 -46.53 -19.50
CA ALA A 357 -25.39 -45.17 -19.26
C ALA A 357 -24.16 -45.15 -18.36
N GLN A 358 -24.13 -46.03 -17.35
CA GLN A 358 -22.97 -46.24 -16.49
C GLN A 358 -21.72 -46.55 -17.30
N GLN A 359 -21.80 -47.48 -18.26
CA GLN A 359 -20.65 -47.82 -19.09
C GLN A 359 -20.16 -46.63 -19.93
N ARG A 360 -21.07 -45.86 -20.54
CA ARG A 360 -20.69 -44.65 -21.29
C ARG A 360 -19.98 -43.62 -20.40
N TRP A 361 -20.43 -43.47 -19.16
CA TRP A 361 -19.78 -42.59 -18.20
C TRP A 361 -18.44 -43.12 -17.71
N ASN A 362 -18.29 -44.44 -17.53
CA ASN A 362 -16.99 -45.05 -17.23
C ASN A 362 -15.99 -44.69 -18.34
N ASP A 363 -16.32 -44.96 -19.60
CA ASP A 363 -15.44 -44.67 -20.75
C ASP A 363 -15.08 -43.18 -20.83
N LYS A 364 -16.07 -42.30 -20.59
CA LYS A 364 -15.87 -40.83 -20.57
C LYS A 364 -14.94 -40.38 -19.45
N ILE A 365 -15.10 -40.94 -18.24
CA ILE A 365 -14.28 -40.61 -17.07
C ILE A 365 -12.87 -41.14 -17.25
N ASP A 366 -12.71 -42.39 -17.72
CA ASP A 366 -11.41 -43.00 -17.96
C ASP A 366 -10.63 -42.20 -19.02
N SER A 367 -11.27 -41.84 -20.13
CA SER A 367 -10.64 -41.00 -21.16
C SER A 367 -10.21 -39.64 -20.60
N ALA A 368 -11.04 -39.01 -19.77
CA ALA A 368 -10.73 -37.72 -19.18
C ALA A 368 -9.58 -37.80 -18.15
N LEU A 369 -9.50 -38.88 -17.38
CA LEU A 369 -8.39 -39.12 -16.45
C LEU A 369 -7.08 -39.34 -17.21
N GLU A 370 -7.10 -40.15 -18.27
CA GLU A 370 -5.94 -40.39 -19.15
C GLU A 370 -5.45 -39.10 -19.81
N GLU A 371 -6.36 -38.30 -20.38
CA GLU A 371 -6.03 -36.98 -20.96
C GLU A 371 -5.38 -36.02 -19.95
N LEU A 372 -5.74 -36.15 -18.67
CA LEU A 372 -5.19 -35.36 -17.58
C LEU A 372 -3.94 -35.99 -16.94
N GLY A 373 -3.47 -37.13 -17.45
CA GLY A 373 -2.29 -37.85 -16.95
C GLY A 373 -2.47 -38.47 -15.57
N VAL A 374 -3.68 -38.89 -15.24
CA VAL A 374 -4.01 -39.59 -13.99
C VAL A 374 -4.03 -41.09 -14.27
N ASP A 375 -2.89 -41.75 -14.05
CA ASP A 375 -2.68 -43.19 -14.29
C ASP A 375 -2.65 -44.05 -13.01
#